data_AF-A0A955Z9H7-F1
#
_entry.id   AF-A0A955Z9H7-F1
#
_cell.length_a   1.000
_cell.length_b   1.000
_cell.length_c   1.000
_cell.angle_alpha   90.00
_cell.angle_beta   90.00
_cell.angle_gamma   90.00
#
_symmetry.space_group_name_H-M   'P 1'
#
loop_
_entity.id
_entity.type
_entity.pdbx_description
1 polymer ?
#
loop_
_entity_poly.entity_id
_entity_poly.type
_entity_poly.pdbx_seq_one_letter_code
_entity_poly.pdbx_strand_id
1 'polypeptide(L)' 'PGSRFLRAVHDAPLPRHTPITSIYTCDDEYIKPYRTSIIPGATNIGICGGRFVGHFQTMYDPQIYLMMHGALTADVPSP' A
#
# COMPACT_ATOMS: atom_id res chain seq x y z
N PRO A 1 -0.24 -20.54 -4.37
CA PRO A 1 -1.07 -20.40 -5.59
C PRO A 1 -1.13 -18.93 -6.04
N GLY A 2 -0.90 -18.67 -7.32
CA GLY A 2 -0.96 -17.34 -7.90
C GLY A 2 -1.11 -17.48 -9.41
N SER A 3 -1.91 -16.62 -10.04
CA SER A 3 -2.04 -16.63 -11.50
C SER A 3 -0.68 -16.37 -12.15
N ARG A 4 -0.51 -16.79 -13.41
CA ARG A 4 0.71 -16.47 -14.19
C ARG A 4 0.97 -14.96 -14.19
N PHE A 5 -0.09 -14.17 -14.25
CA PHE A 5 -0.04 -12.72 -14.16
C PHE A 5 0.52 -12.23 -12.82
N LEU A 6 -0.02 -12.67 -11.68
CA LEU A 6 0.44 -12.20 -10.36
C LEU A 6 1.90 -12.57 -10.07
N ARG A 7 2.36 -13.73 -10.58
CA ARG A 7 3.79 -14.09 -10.50
C ARG A 7 4.66 -13.12 -11.28
N ALA A 8 4.29 -12.83 -12.53
CA ALA A 8 5.03 -11.88 -13.35
C ALA A 8 5.07 -10.46 -12.75
N VAL A 9 3.98 -10.02 -12.11
CA VAL A 9 3.93 -8.73 -11.40
C VAL A 9 4.81 -8.74 -10.15
N HIS A 10 4.80 -9.82 -9.37
CA HIS A 10 5.62 -9.93 -8.15
C HIS A 10 7.13 -9.94 -8.45
N ASP A 11 7.54 -10.60 -9.53
CA ASP A 11 8.94 -10.72 -9.92
C ASP A 11 9.50 -9.44 -10.59
N ALA A 12 8.63 -8.49 -10.95
CA ALA A 12 9.05 -7.24 -11.59
C ALA A 12 9.72 -6.30 -10.57
N PRO A 13 10.87 -5.69 -10.90
CA PRO A 13 11.53 -4.75 -9.99
C PRO A 13 10.73 -3.46 -9.85
N LEU A 14 10.78 -2.86 -8.65
CA LEU A 14 10.27 -1.50 -8.46
C LEU A 14 11.11 -0.48 -9.27
N PRO A 15 10.50 0.64 -9.71
CA PRO A 15 11.23 1.74 -10.32
C PRO A 15 12.28 2.31 -9.34
N ARG A 16 13.52 2.52 -9.81
CA ARG A 16 14.65 2.94 -8.96
C ARG A 16 14.55 4.35 -8.40
N HIS A 17 13.84 5.24 -9.09
CA HIS A 17 13.81 6.68 -8.79
C HIS A 17 12.43 7.18 -8.40
N THR A 18 11.47 6.27 -8.23
CA THR A 18 10.10 6.61 -7.84
C THR A 18 9.84 5.99 -6.48
N PRO A 19 9.79 6.79 -5.41
CA PRO A 19 9.35 6.31 -4.11
C PRO A 19 7.94 5.72 -4.21
N ILE A 20 7.75 4.51 -3.68
CA ILE A 20 6.45 3.85 -3.64
C ILE A 20 5.99 3.77 -2.19
N THR A 21 4.74 4.14 -1.94
CA THR A 21 4.06 3.95 -0.65
C THR A 21 2.89 3.01 -0.85
N SER A 22 2.88 1.89 -0.12
CA SER A 22 1.74 0.96 -0.05
C SER A 22 0.97 1.22 1.24
N ILE A 23 -0.28 1.64 1.12
CA ILE A 23 -1.21 1.84 2.25
C ILE A 23 -2.24 0.71 2.18
N TYR A 24 -2.40 -0.05 3.27
CA TYR A 24 -3.31 -1.17 3.34
C TYR A 24 -3.98 -1.27 4.70
N THR A 25 -5.14 -1.94 4.76
CA THR A 25 -5.89 -2.16 6.01
C THR A 25 -5.87 -3.64 6.36
N CYS A 26 -5.86 -3.95 7.66
CA CYS A 26 -5.98 -5.33 8.12
C CYS A 26 -7.38 -5.92 7.87
N ASP A 27 -8.38 -5.04 7.74
CA ASP A 27 -9.79 -5.40 7.67
C ASP A 27 -10.33 -5.58 6.24
N ASP A 28 -9.53 -5.26 5.20
CA ASP A 28 -9.91 -5.35 3.78
C ASP A 28 -10.59 -6.68 3.44
N GLU A 29 -11.87 -6.63 3.11
CA GLU A 29 -12.73 -7.78 2.90
C GLU A 29 -12.50 -8.52 1.57
N TYR A 30 -11.78 -7.91 0.62
CA TYR A 30 -11.52 -8.49 -0.71
C TYR A 30 -10.08 -8.98 -0.86
N ILE A 31 -9.10 -8.24 -0.33
CA ILE A 31 -7.68 -8.55 -0.44
C ILE A 31 -7.23 -9.32 0.80
N LYS A 32 -7.29 -10.65 0.71
CA LYS A 32 -6.85 -11.56 1.77
C LYS A 32 -5.72 -12.50 1.29
N PRO A 33 -4.68 -12.73 2.12
CA PRO A 33 -4.41 -12.03 3.37
C PRO A 33 -3.89 -10.61 3.10
N TYR A 34 -4.22 -9.63 3.96
CA TYR A 34 -3.77 -8.22 3.79
C TYR A 34 -2.25 -8.07 3.61
N ARG A 35 -1.48 -9.04 4.11
CA ARG A 35 -0.02 -9.09 4.00
C ARG A 35 0.49 -9.19 2.56
N THR A 36 -0.35 -9.58 1.60
CA THR A 36 0.02 -9.53 0.16
C THR A 36 0.21 -8.11 -0.36
N SER A 37 -0.27 -7.09 0.36
CA SER A 37 -0.07 -5.68 0.04
C SER A 37 1.29 -5.14 0.51
N ILE A 38 2.12 -5.95 1.16
CA ILE A 38 3.47 -5.56 1.59
C ILE A 38 4.42 -5.69 0.39
N ILE A 39 4.97 -4.56 -0.06
CA ILE A 39 5.84 -4.49 -1.23
C ILE A 39 7.29 -4.28 -0.75
N PRO A 40 8.22 -5.22 -1.02
CA PRO A 40 9.64 -5.05 -0.70
C PRO A 40 10.23 -3.81 -1.38
N GLY A 41 10.92 -2.96 -0.61
CA GLY A 41 11.52 -1.72 -1.11
C GLY A 41 10.58 -0.50 -1.14
N ALA A 42 9.30 -0.66 -0.80
CA ALA A 42 8.35 0.44 -0.63
C ALA A 42 8.24 0.87 0.85
N THR A 43 7.68 2.06 1.09
CA THR A 43 7.16 2.44 2.40
C THR A 43 5.81 1.74 2.62
N ASN A 44 5.72 0.85 3.60
CA ASN A 44 4.52 0.04 3.84
C ASN A 44 3.79 0.51 5.11
N ILE A 45 2.56 0.99 4.98
CA ILE A 45 1.74 1.52 6.07
C ILE A 45 0.52 0.61 6.27
N GLY A 46 0.51 -0.15 7.36
CA GLY A 46 -0.60 -1.02 7.74
C GLY A 46 -1.51 -0.38 8.77
N ILE A 47 -2.80 -0.30 8.47
CA ILE A 47 -3.83 0.22 9.38
C ILE A 47 -4.51 -0.96 10.06
N CYS A 48 -4.07 -1.24 11.29
CA CYS A 48 -4.42 -2.42 12.06
C CYS A 48 -4.63 -1.99 13.52
N GLY A 49 -5.84 -1.57 13.88
CA GLY A 49 -6.07 -0.89 15.17
C GLY A 49 -7.51 -0.85 15.67
N GLY A 50 -8.38 -1.73 15.18
CA GLY A 50 -9.73 -1.92 15.72
C GLY A 50 -10.82 -1.00 15.18
N ARG A 51 -10.48 0.03 14.37
CA ARG A 51 -11.46 0.73 13.54
C ARG A 51 -11.54 0.05 12.19
N PHE A 52 -12.70 -0.54 11.86
CA PHE A 52 -12.93 -1.15 10.55
C PHE A 52 -12.74 -0.12 9.44
N VAL A 53 -11.86 -0.45 8.49
CA VAL A 53 -11.68 0.27 7.23
C VAL A 53 -11.65 -0.78 6.12
N GLY A 54 -12.79 -0.95 5.46
CA GLY A 54 -12.94 -1.88 4.34
C GLY A 54 -12.22 -1.42 3.07
N HIS A 55 -12.26 -2.26 2.05
CA HIS A 55 -11.58 -2.02 0.78
C HIS A 55 -11.99 -0.67 0.15
N PHE A 56 -13.29 -0.44 -0.02
CA PHE A 56 -13.79 0.81 -0.59
C PHE A 56 -13.58 2.01 0.34
N GLN A 57 -13.71 1.81 1.65
CA GLN A 57 -13.52 2.88 2.64
C GLN A 57 -12.10 3.42 2.63
N THR A 58 -11.12 2.59 2.25
CA THR A 58 -9.71 2.99 2.08
C THR A 58 -9.58 4.24 1.19
N MET A 59 -10.43 4.38 0.17
CA MET A 59 -10.35 5.46 -0.82
C MET A 59 -10.87 6.81 -0.34
N TYR A 60 -11.71 6.84 0.71
CA TYR A 60 -12.32 8.08 1.22
C TYR A 60 -12.15 8.27 2.73
N ASP A 61 -11.38 7.41 3.40
CA ASP A 61 -11.08 7.58 4.82
C ASP A 61 -10.16 8.81 5.04
N PRO A 62 -10.55 9.76 5.90
CA PRO A 62 -9.76 10.98 6.11
C PRO A 62 -8.34 10.72 6.62
N GLN A 63 -8.11 9.66 7.42
CA GLN A 63 -6.77 9.34 7.90
C GLN A 63 -5.88 8.85 6.76
N ILE A 64 -6.44 8.05 5.84
CA ILE A 64 -5.71 7.58 4.65
C ILE A 64 -5.42 8.76 3.71
N TYR A 65 -6.35 9.69 3.54
CA TYR A 65 -6.10 10.92 2.78
C TYR A 65 -4.88 11.68 3.32
N LEU A 66 -4.79 11.86 4.65
CA LEU A 66 -3.65 12.54 5.27
C LEU A 66 -2.33 11.77 5.09
N MET A 67 -2.35 10.44 5.15
CA MET A 67 -1.17 9.61 4.86
C MET A 67 -0.72 9.73 3.41
N MET A 68 -1.65 9.65 2.46
CA MET A 68 -1.39 9.84 1.03
C MET A 68 -0.82 11.25 0.76
N HIS A 69 -1.46 12.29 1.30
CA HIS A 69 -1.00 13.66 1.16
C HIS A 69 0.42 13.82 1.72
N GLY A 70 0.69 13.29 2.92
CA GLY A 70 2.03 13.29 3.51
C GLY A 70 3.07 12.60 2.63
N ALA A 71 2.73 11.47 1.99
CA ALA A 71 3.64 10.79 1.06
C ALA A 71 3.96 11.61 -0.20
N LEU A 72 3.06 12.50 -0.63
CA LEU A 72 3.24 13.36 -1.80
C LEU A 72 3.97 14.67 -1.50
N THR A 73 3.81 15.19 -0.28
CA THR A 73 4.35 16.51 0.10
C THR A 73 5.56 16.43 1.01
N ALA A 74 5.94 15.26 1.51
CA ALA A 74 7.22 15.09 2.18
C ALA A 74 8.35 15.41 1.21
N ASP A 75 9.36 16.16 1.67
CA ASP A 75 10.52 16.47 0.86
C ASP A 75 11.13 15.17 0.33
N VAL A 76 11.09 14.97 -1.00
CA VAL A 76 11.81 13.87 -1.63
C VAL A 76 13.29 14.16 -1.42
N PRO A 77 14.05 13.29 -0.74
CA PRO A 77 15.49 13.51 -0.57
C PRO A 77 16.11 13.71 -1.95
N SER A 78 16.82 14.83 -2.13
CA SER A 78 17.60 15.05 -3.35
C SER A 78 18.68 13.96 -3.44
N PRO A 79 18.96 13.42 -4.65
CA PRO A 79 19.93 12.34 -4.86
C PRO A 79 21.34 12.69 -4.39
#